data_AF-A0A840R8G3-F1
#
_entry.id   AF-A0A840R8G3-F1
#
_cell.length_a   1.000
_cell.length_b   1.000
_cell.length_c   1.000
_cell.angle_alpha   90.00
_cell.angle_beta   90.00
_cell.angle_gamma   90.00
#
_symmetry.space_group_name_H-M   'P 1'
#
loop_
_entity.id
_entity.type
_entity.pdbx_description
1 polymer ?
#
loop_
_entity_poly.entity_id
_entity_poly.type
_entity_poly.pdbx_seq_one_letter_code
_entity_poly.pdbx_strand_id
1 'polypeptide(L)'
;MNLQYIKIGLAQILAVSLIGCALVKDEPALDERLAEYGYRPGESVEAVDAYQVANWQYLDDRHLIFTNNNAEHYLLSLRKNCIALRSAEQLAFKPISDALTRIDDVIASNSEALSRCEIETISIVYPSE
;
A
#
# COMPACT_ATOMS: atom_id res chain seq x y z
N MET A 1 17.34 25.77 -69.08
CA MET A 1 16.51 25.04 -70.06
C MET A 1 16.67 23.57 -69.76
N ASN A 2 15.69 22.79 -69.30
CA ASN A 2 14.24 22.93 -69.34
C ASN A 2 13.58 22.34 -68.10
N LEU A 3 12.42 22.92 -67.82
CA LEU A 3 11.44 22.62 -66.79
C LEU A 3 10.51 21.48 -67.28
N GLN A 4 9.97 20.68 -66.35
CA GLN A 4 8.55 20.26 -66.24
C GLN A 4 8.25 18.77 -65.94
N TYR A 5 7.81 18.56 -64.68
CA TYR A 5 6.61 17.87 -64.17
C TYR A 5 5.99 16.66 -64.87
N ILE A 6 5.84 15.53 -64.12
CA ILE A 6 4.65 14.62 -64.14
C ILE A 6 4.52 13.98 -62.73
N LYS A 7 3.70 14.53 -61.82
CA LYS A 7 2.35 14.09 -61.38
C LYS A 7 2.24 12.72 -60.64
N ILE A 8 2.00 12.83 -59.33
CA ILE A 8 0.95 12.19 -58.50
C ILE A 8 0.78 10.66 -58.59
N GLY A 9 0.92 9.96 -57.45
CA GLY A 9 0.34 8.63 -57.26
C GLY A 9 0.61 8.04 -55.88
N LEU A 10 -0.46 7.79 -55.11
CA LEU A 10 -0.50 7.19 -53.79
C LEU A 10 0.31 5.88 -53.67
N ALA A 11 1.00 5.69 -52.54
CA ALA A 11 1.06 4.40 -51.86
C ALA A 11 1.41 4.60 -50.38
N GLN A 12 0.39 4.48 -49.53
CA GLN A 12 0.52 4.42 -48.09
C GLN A 12 1.16 3.10 -47.68
N ILE A 13 2.16 3.11 -46.79
CA ILE A 13 2.30 2.07 -45.77
C ILE A 13 2.57 2.77 -44.45
N LEU A 14 1.47 2.97 -43.71
CA LEU A 14 1.45 3.30 -42.29
C LEU A 14 2.08 2.12 -41.54
N ALA A 15 3.34 2.24 -41.12
CA ALA A 15 3.92 1.33 -40.14
C ALA A 15 3.56 1.86 -38.75
N VAL A 16 2.30 1.64 -38.32
CA VAL A 16 1.91 1.81 -36.92
C VAL A 16 2.43 0.59 -36.18
N SER A 17 3.68 0.65 -35.74
CA SER A 17 4.19 -0.26 -34.72
C SER A 17 3.45 0.05 -33.43
N LEU A 18 2.43 -0.76 -33.09
CA LEU A 18 1.87 -0.79 -31.75
C LEU A 18 3.00 -1.20 -30.79
N ILE A 19 3.59 -0.22 -30.13
CA ILE A 19 4.31 -0.43 -28.89
C ILE A 19 3.21 -0.72 -27.86
N GLY A 20 2.81 -1.99 -27.78
CA GLY A 20 2.08 -2.49 -26.63
C GLY A 20 3.03 -2.46 -25.45
N CYS A 21 3.14 -1.31 -24.78
CA CYS A 21 3.62 -1.31 -23.41
C CYS A 21 2.69 -2.23 -22.65
N ALA A 22 3.19 -3.39 -22.22
CA ALA A 22 2.54 -4.16 -21.19
C ALA A 22 2.29 -3.20 -20.03
N LEU A 23 1.03 -2.79 -19.87
CA LEU A 23 0.60 -1.94 -18.78
C LEU A 23 0.70 -2.81 -17.53
N VAL A 24 1.91 -2.95 -16.99
CA VAL A 24 2.08 -3.35 -15.60
C VAL A 24 1.37 -2.24 -14.84
N LYS A 25 0.22 -2.59 -14.25
CA LYS A 25 -0.49 -1.69 -13.36
C LYS A 25 0.45 -1.51 -12.16
N ASP A 26 1.28 -0.47 -12.20
CA ASP A 26 2.11 -0.12 -11.06
C ASP A 26 1.17 0.08 -9.88
N GLU A 27 1.32 -0.74 -8.84
CA GLU A 27 0.66 -0.46 -7.58
C GLU A 27 1.21 0.89 -7.09
N PRO A 28 0.32 1.80 -6.63
CA PRO A 28 0.78 3.11 -6.19
C PRO A 28 1.82 2.96 -5.09
N ALA A 29 2.82 3.84 -5.11
CA ALA A 29 3.85 3.86 -4.07
C ALA A 29 3.18 4.01 -2.69
N LEU A 30 3.82 3.48 -1.64
CA LEU A 30 3.27 3.52 -0.28
C LEU A 30 2.84 4.95 0.13
N ASP A 31 3.64 5.96 -0.22
CA ASP A 31 3.36 7.36 0.06
C ASP A 31 2.08 7.86 -0.63
N GLU A 32 1.82 7.43 -1.86
CA GLU A 32 0.62 7.79 -2.61
C GLU A 32 -0.62 7.18 -1.94
N ARG A 33 -0.53 5.92 -1.51
CA ARG A 33 -1.62 5.25 -0.79
C ARG A 33 -1.85 5.83 0.60
N LEU A 34 -0.81 6.22 1.31
CA LEU A 34 -0.98 6.99 2.55
C LEU A 34 -1.71 8.30 2.28
N ALA A 35 -1.36 9.01 1.21
CA ALA A 35 -1.99 10.26 0.83
C ALA A 35 -3.47 10.09 0.44
N GLU A 36 -3.86 8.97 -0.18
CA GLU A 36 -5.28 8.62 -0.42
C GLU A 36 -6.10 8.57 0.89
N TYR A 37 -5.47 8.19 1.99
CA TYR A 37 -6.09 8.19 3.33
C TYR A 37 -5.88 9.48 4.11
N GLY A 38 -5.30 10.52 3.50
CA GLY A 38 -5.05 11.80 4.14
C GLY A 38 -3.83 11.80 5.05
N TYR A 39 -2.87 10.90 4.82
CA TYR A 39 -1.67 10.76 5.62
C TYR A 39 -0.37 10.92 4.83
N ARG A 40 0.70 11.20 5.55
CA ARG A 40 2.09 11.13 5.07
C ARG A 40 2.94 10.32 6.07
N PRO A 41 4.06 9.72 5.62
CA PRO A 41 4.98 9.01 6.50
C PRO A 41 5.49 9.90 7.65
N GLY A 42 5.63 9.30 8.83
CA GLY A 42 6.28 9.88 10.00
C GLY A 42 7.44 9.02 10.49
N GLU A 43 7.91 9.29 11.70
CA GLU A 43 9.02 8.55 12.30
C GLU A 43 8.65 7.13 12.72
N SER A 44 9.63 6.23 12.62
CA SER A 44 9.54 4.90 13.22
C SER A 44 9.57 5.02 14.75
N VAL A 45 8.72 4.22 15.40
CA VAL A 45 8.66 4.08 16.85
C VAL A 45 9.00 2.65 17.25
N GLU A 46 9.62 2.49 18.41
CA GLU A 46 10.00 1.18 18.95
C GLU A 46 8.81 0.48 19.62
N ALA A 47 7.89 1.26 20.17
CA ALA A 47 6.74 0.79 20.93
C ALA A 47 5.56 1.75 20.76
N VAL A 48 4.35 1.19 20.81
CA VAL A 48 3.09 1.93 20.92
C VAL A 48 2.41 1.54 22.22
N ASP A 49 2.37 2.48 23.16
CA ASP A 49 1.59 2.36 24.37
C ASP A 49 0.09 2.51 24.05
N ALA A 50 -0.78 1.96 24.90
CA ALA A 50 -2.24 2.04 24.73
C ALA A 50 -2.72 1.62 23.31
N TYR A 51 -2.10 0.59 22.74
CA TYR A 51 -2.27 0.13 21.36
C TYR A 51 -3.67 -0.36 20.98
N GLN A 52 -4.62 -0.39 21.92
CA GLN A 52 -5.95 -0.97 21.69
C GLN A 52 -6.58 -0.36 20.42
N VAL A 53 -6.91 -1.23 19.46
CA VAL A 53 -7.34 -0.83 18.11
C VAL A 53 -8.76 -0.29 18.16
N ALA A 54 -8.92 0.98 17.80
CA ALA A 54 -10.21 1.60 17.55
C ALA A 54 -10.69 1.34 16.12
N ASN A 55 -9.77 1.49 15.15
CA ASN A 55 -10.05 1.27 13.74
C ASN A 55 -8.78 0.87 12.99
N TRP A 56 -8.93 0.30 11.80
CA TRP A 56 -7.81 -0.01 10.92
C TRP A 56 -8.20 0.12 9.45
N GLN A 57 -7.21 0.29 8.59
CA GLN A 57 -7.37 0.45 7.15
C GLN A 57 -6.33 -0.42 6.44
N TYR A 58 -6.82 -1.25 5.52
CA TYR A 58 -5.96 -2.00 4.60
C TYR A 58 -5.29 -1.03 3.63
N LEU A 59 -3.97 -1.07 3.56
CA LEU A 59 -3.27 -0.44 2.46
C LEU A 59 -2.94 -1.52 1.41
N ASP A 60 -2.13 -2.52 1.74
CA ASP A 60 -1.73 -3.64 0.87
C ASP A 60 -1.40 -4.87 1.73
N ASP A 61 -0.88 -5.94 1.10
CA ASP A 61 -0.56 -7.19 1.78
C ASP A 61 0.62 -7.07 2.77
N ARG A 62 1.31 -5.93 2.84
CA ARG A 62 2.41 -5.64 3.78
C ARG A 62 2.14 -4.44 4.68
N HIS A 63 1.17 -3.60 4.39
CA HIS A 63 0.98 -2.34 5.08
C HIS A 63 -0.47 -2.15 5.48
N LEU A 64 -0.68 -1.67 6.71
CA LEU A 64 -1.97 -1.24 7.22
C LEU A 64 -1.79 0.01 8.08
N ILE A 65 -2.84 0.83 8.16
CA ILE A 65 -2.93 1.90 9.15
C ILE A 65 -3.80 1.38 10.28
N PHE A 66 -3.39 1.56 11.53
CA PHE A 66 -4.28 1.39 12.67
C PHE A 66 -4.39 2.69 13.47
N THR A 67 -5.56 2.89 14.05
CA THR A 67 -5.86 3.98 14.98
C THR A 67 -6.07 3.38 16.35
N ASN A 68 -5.35 3.88 17.35
CA ASN A 68 -5.57 3.45 18.73
C ASN A 68 -6.77 4.20 19.35
N ASN A 69 -7.14 3.83 20.57
CA ASN A 69 -8.23 4.48 21.29
C ASN A 69 -7.96 5.95 21.67
N ASN A 70 -6.71 6.42 21.56
CA ASN A 70 -6.32 7.82 21.79
C ASN A 70 -6.39 8.68 20.51
N ALA A 71 -6.89 8.12 19.39
CA ALA A 71 -6.90 8.75 18.08
C ALA A 71 -5.50 9.04 17.50
N GLU A 72 -4.50 8.27 17.92
CA GLU A 72 -3.17 8.28 17.30
C GLU A 72 -3.16 7.27 16.15
N HIS A 73 -2.50 7.65 15.05
CA HIS A 73 -2.49 6.88 13.80
C HIS A 73 -1.09 6.36 13.51
N TYR A 74 -1.00 5.08 13.17
CA TYR A 74 0.26 4.41 12.91
C TYR A 74 0.19 3.61 11.62
N LEU A 75 1.26 3.70 10.84
CA LEU A 75 1.56 2.74 9.78
C LEU A 75 2.27 1.54 10.39
N LEU A 76 1.72 0.36 10.14
CA LEU A 76 2.33 -0.91 10.50
C LEU A 76 2.79 -1.60 9.22
N SER A 77 4.10 -1.85 9.14
CA SER A 77 4.71 -2.60 8.03
C SER A 77 5.02 -4.01 8.48
N LEU A 78 4.67 -4.98 7.64
CA LEU A 78 4.85 -6.40 7.90
C LEU A 78 6.11 -6.93 7.22
N ARG A 79 6.75 -7.89 7.88
CA ARG A 79 8.00 -8.51 7.42
C ARG A 79 7.86 -9.25 6.08
N LYS A 80 6.66 -9.75 5.80
CA LYS A 80 6.31 -10.50 4.58
C LYS A 80 4.88 -10.21 4.20
N ASN A 81 4.52 -10.49 2.94
CA ASN A 81 3.14 -10.40 2.49
C ASN A 81 2.24 -11.28 3.37
N CYS A 82 1.20 -10.68 3.93
CA CYS A 82 0.14 -11.32 4.69
C CYS A 82 -1.18 -11.17 3.93
N ILE A 83 -1.42 -12.08 2.99
CA ILE A 83 -2.56 -12.07 2.05
C ILE A 83 -3.91 -12.00 2.79
N ALA A 84 -3.97 -12.55 4.01
CA ALA A 84 -5.16 -12.51 4.86
C ALA A 84 -5.63 -11.09 5.21
N LEU A 85 -4.75 -10.07 5.17
CA LEU A 85 -5.14 -8.68 5.40
C LEU A 85 -6.23 -8.20 4.43
N ARG A 86 -6.16 -8.64 3.17
CA ARG A 86 -7.08 -8.21 2.10
C ARG A 86 -8.53 -8.57 2.38
N SER A 87 -8.76 -9.68 3.08
CA SER A 87 -10.09 -10.20 3.40
C SER A 87 -10.35 -10.24 4.91
N ALA A 88 -9.52 -9.57 5.71
CA ALA A 88 -9.70 -9.51 7.15
C ALA A 88 -10.94 -8.67 7.49
N GLU A 89 -11.79 -9.22 8.35
CA GLU A 89 -12.92 -8.51 8.93
C GLU A 89 -12.53 -7.90 10.28
N GLN A 90 -11.56 -8.52 10.95
CA GLN A 90 -11.05 -8.11 12.26
C GLN A 90 -9.53 -8.15 12.28
N LEU A 91 -8.96 -7.17 12.99
CA LEU A 91 -7.57 -7.15 13.40
C LEU A 91 -7.49 -7.22 14.92
N ALA A 92 -6.60 -8.08 15.41
CA ALA A 92 -6.19 -8.10 16.80
C ALA A 92 -4.67 -8.05 16.88
N PHE A 93 -4.14 -7.46 17.93
CA PHE A 93 -2.72 -7.54 18.25
C PHE A 93 -2.48 -8.55 19.37
N LYS A 94 -1.38 -9.29 19.30
CA LYS A 94 -0.97 -10.23 20.33
C LYS A 94 0.37 -9.80 20.94
N PRO A 95 0.40 -8.77 21.78
CA PRO A 95 1.64 -8.33 22.36
C PRO A 95 2.11 -9.21 23.50
N ILE A 96 3.43 -9.27 23.65
CA ILE A 96 4.12 -9.97 24.74
C ILE A 96 4.16 -9.10 26.01
N SER A 97 3.94 -7.79 25.88
CA SER A 97 3.97 -6.80 26.96
C SER A 97 2.77 -5.83 26.89
N ASP A 98 2.76 -4.82 27.76
CA ASP A 98 1.72 -3.78 27.77
C ASP A 98 1.81 -2.81 26.58
N ALA A 99 2.93 -2.82 25.85
CA ALA A 99 3.13 -2.05 24.64
C ALA A 99 3.16 -2.97 23.40
N LEU A 100 2.69 -2.45 22.27
CA LEU A 100 2.84 -3.08 20.96
C LEU A 100 4.20 -2.74 20.37
N THR A 101 4.95 -3.74 19.96
CA THR A 101 6.32 -3.61 19.45
C THR A 101 6.53 -4.47 18.20
N ARG A 102 7.68 -4.32 17.54
CA ARG A 102 8.01 -5.11 16.34
C ARG A 102 8.18 -6.62 16.57
N ILE A 103 8.30 -7.08 17.83
CA ILE A 103 8.42 -8.51 18.14
C ILE A 103 7.05 -9.20 18.29
N ASP A 104 5.99 -8.40 18.27
CA ASP A 104 4.62 -8.88 18.39
C ASP A 104 4.03 -9.19 17.02
N ASP A 105 2.85 -9.82 17.05
CA ASP A 105 2.15 -10.22 15.83
C ASP A 105 0.82 -9.48 15.68
N VAL A 106 0.48 -9.20 14.42
CA VAL A 106 -0.88 -8.86 13.99
C VAL A 106 -1.62 -10.14 13.65
N ILE A 107 -2.83 -10.28 14.18
CA ILE A 107 -3.74 -11.37 13.88
C ILE A 107 -4.84 -10.83 12.97
N ALA A 108 -4.78 -11.24 11.71
CA ALA A 108 -5.79 -10.94 10.70
C ALA A 108 -6.78 -12.11 10.62
N SER A 109 -8.07 -11.84 10.79
CA SER A 109 -9.10 -12.89 10.81
C SER A 109 -10.37 -12.49 10.08
N ASN A 110 -11.04 -13.50 9.54
CA ASN A 110 -12.38 -13.45 8.98
C ASN A 110 -13.17 -14.70 9.42
N SER A 111 -14.36 -14.91 8.86
CA SER A 111 -15.20 -16.06 9.21
C SER A 111 -14.58 -17.44 8.92
N GLU A 112 -13.56 -17.52 8.06
CA GLU A 112 -13.00 -18.78 7.57
C GLU A 112 -11.60 -19.08 8.11
N ALA A 113 -10.81 -18.05 8.37
CA ALA A 113 -9.39 -18.21 8.68
C ALA A 113 -8.87 -17.16 9.65
N LEU A 114 -7.79 -17.53 10.34
CA LEU A 114 -6.98 -16.66 11.18
C LEU A 114 -5.52 -16.80 10.74
N SER A 115 -4.88 -15.67 10.48
CA SER A 115 -3.50 -15.59 10.03
C SER A 115 -2.68 -14.68 10.93
N ARG A 116 -1.43 -15.10 11.17
CA ARG A 116 -0.45 -14.34 11.93
C ARG A 116 0.49 -13.62 10.98
N CYS A 117 0.57 -12.30 11.13
CA CYS A 117 1.44 -11.43 10.35
C CYS A 117 2.51 -10.82 11.28
N GLU A 118 3.77 -11.09 11.00
CA GLU A 118 4.90 -10.58 11.79
C GLU A 118 5.14 -9.10 11.49
N ILE A 119 5.27 -8.29 12.55
CA ILE A 119 5.57 -6.87 12.45
C ILE A 119 7.05 -6.69 12.07
N GLU A 120 7.32 -5.77 11.14
CA GLU A 120 8.67 -5.32 10.81
C GLU A 120 8.96 -3.96 11.42
N THR A 121 8.09 -2.99 11.16
CA THR A 121 8.19 -1.63 11.69
C THR A 121 6.82 -1.08 12.09
N ILE A 122 6.84 -0.16 13.04
CA ILE A 122 5.70 0.67 13.41
C ILE A 122 6.17 2.11 13.25
N SER A 123 5.41 2.93 12.53
CA SER A 123 5.73 4.34 12.32
C SER A 123 4.50 5.20 12.58
N ILE A 124 4.70 6.40 13.11
CA ILE A 124 3.63 7.40 13.18
C ILE A 124 3.28 7.80 11.74
N VAL A 125 2.01 8.10 11.48
CA VAL A 125 1.60 8.81 10.28
C VAL A 125 1.07 10.18 10.63
N TYR A 126 1.42 11.17 9.82
CA TYR A 126 0.97 12.54 10.00
C TYR A 126 -0.14 12.87 9.01
N PRO A 127 -1.04 13.80 9.32
CA PRO A 127 -1.98 14.33 8.33
C PRO A 127 -1.23 14.88 7.10
N SER A 128 -1.73 14.56 5.90
CA SER A 128 -1.34 15.25 4.67
C SER A 128 -2.04 16.62 4.65
N GLU A 129 -1.26 17.70 4.60
CA GLU A 129 -1.77 19.07 4.52
C GLU A 129 -2.46 19.37 3.18
#